data_AF-A0A8T5GWU2-F1
#
_entry.id   AF-A0A8T5GWU2-F1
#
_cell.length_a   1.000
_cell.length_b   1.000
_cell.length_c   1.000
_cell.angle_alpha   90.00
_cell.angle_beta   90.00
_cell.angle_gamma   90.00
#
_symmetry.space_group_name_H-M   'P 1'
#
loop_
_entity.id
_entity.type
_entity.pdbx_description
1 polymer ?
#
loop_
_entity_poly.entity_id
_entity_poly.type
_entity_poly.pdbx_seq_one_letter_code
_entity_poly.pdbx_strand_id
1 'polypeptide(L)'
;MSGQQAALDKWFLRQDVMDQLLASGEASVDATQFADRILAIAETEEAEHQTLVDPFDRSVALVLSLVREEELDPWNVDLSSFLKVFTLRVKNEASALDLPACGRLIRLSWEVLHQQAVVLFDRVQAIEEEEDWDEGFDFGWEADYDDEAFHFTNTILQGEADHVLPGLFDERVRREEGRPVTLGELLSAFKDAADDAEALRLREENRIAHELELQEYLSDVGGRMHNEDLEGDIQRCWTAMRQTCLAQASNKVPVADVMVALSRVLESTFGAIPEGYDDEAKVASFIAGLFLTHRGFASITQDEVPEGVICIEDAWPQIETFEQVKALVDDQQAEESNRIQSQDLGSVQHAQIRAEKAQKAEETAARKAQKAAQEVEPVEDEVVATLGPSKTVEAETNEEAATLEEPFEAHEWLVE
;
A
#
# COMPACT_ATOMS: atom_id res chain seq x y z
N MET A 1 -21.59 -52.04 -31.88
CA MET A 1 -20.56 -52.30 -30.85
C MET A 1 -19.52 -51.18 -30.85
N SER A 2 -18.41 -51.27 -31.60
CA SER A 2 -17.34 -50.24 -31.60
C SER A 2 -17.84 -48.79 -31.73
N GLY A 3 -18.61 -48.49 -32.78
CA GLY A 3 -19.19 -47.14 -32.99
C GLY A 3 -20.25 -46.68 -31.98
N GLN A 4 -20.64 -47.53 -31.02
CA GLN A 4 -21.47 -47.11 -29.88
C GLN A 4 -20.61 -46.86 -28.62
N GLN A 5 -19.49 -47.56 -28.45
CA GLN A 5 -18.51 -47.24 -27.42
C GLN A 5 -17.89 -45.88 -27.72
N ALA A 6 -17.30 -45.69 -28.90
CA ALA A 6 -16.70 -44.40 -29.31
C ALA A 6 -17.68 -43.19 -29.29
N ALA A 7 -19.00 -43.42 -29.32
CA ALA A 7 -20.01 -42.37 -29.16
C ALA A 7 -20.34 -42.08 -27.68
N LEU A 8 -20.31 -43.11 -26.82
CA LEU A 8 -20.40 -42.95 -25.37
C LEU A 8 -19.13 -42.27 -24.83
N ASP A 9 -17.94 -42.68 -25.28
CA ASP A 9 -16.65 -42.16 -24.84
C ASP A 9 -16.56 -40.63 -25.08
N LYS A 10 -17.05 -40.15 -26.24
CA LYS A 10 -17.18 -38.71 -26.54
C LYS A 10 -18.17 -37.98 -25.63
N TRP A 11 -19.30 -38.59 -25.32
CA TRP A 11 -20.29 -38.01 -24.41
C TRP A 11 -19.77 -37.94 -22.97
N PHE A 12 -19.05 -38.97 -22.52
CA PHE A 12 -18.37 -38.99 -21.22
C PHE A 12 -17.26 -37.94 -21.15
N LEU A 13 -16.42 -37.79 -22.18
CA LEU A 13 -15.39 -36.74 -22.21
C LEU A 13 -16.00 -35.33 -22.09
N ARG A 14 -17.08 -35.05 -22.83
CA ARG A 14 -17.82 -33.79 -22.75
C ARG A 14 -18.39 -33.55 -21.34
N GLN A 15 -18.93 -34.60 -20.71
CA GLN A 15 -19.52 -34.50 -19.38
C GLN A 15 -18.45 -34.33 -18.28
N ASP A 16 -17.32 -35.06 -18.34
CA ASP A 16 -16.21 -34.90 -17.38
C ASP A 16 -15.61 -33.49 -17.47
N VAL A 17 -15.33 -32.98 -18.68
CA VAL A 17 -14.86 -31.59 -18.86
C VAL A 17 -15.85 -30.57 -18.30
N MET A 18 -17.16 -30.74 -18.53
CA MET A 18 -18.18 -29.87 -17.91
C MET A 18 -18.16 -29.95 -16.37
N ASP A 19 -18.08 -31.16 -15.81
CA ASP A 19 -18.16 -31.35 -14.37
C ASP A 19 -16.87 -30.89 -13.65
N GLN A 20 -15.68 -31.01 -14.27
CA GLN A 20 -14.44 -30.42 -13.75
C GLN A 20 -14.50 -28.87 -13.77
N LEU A 21 -14.97 -28.25 -14.85
CA LEU A 21 -15.06 -26.77 -14.94
C LEU A 21 -16.14 -26.17 -14.03
N LEU A 22 -17.25 -26.90 -13.82
CA LEU A 22 -18.23 -26.54 -12.80
C LEU A 22 -17.68 -26.70 -11.37
N ALA A 23 -16.69 -27.58 -11.16
CA ALA A 23 -16.01 -27.75 -9.88
C ALA A 23 -14.88 -26.72 -9.64
N SER A 24 -14.18 -26.25 -10.68
CA SER A 24 -13.24 -25.13 -10.57
C SER A 24 -13.94 -23.77 -10.35
N GLY A 25 -15.23 -23.69 -10.70
CA GLY A 25 -16.11 -22.56 -10.36
C GLY A 25 -16.52 -21.70 -11.56
N GLU A 26 -16.40 -22.21 -12.78
CA GLU A 26 -16.77 -21.47 -13.99
C GLU A 26 -18.28 -21.21 -14.13
N ALA A 27 -18.62 -20.21 -14.95
CA ALA A 27 -19.99 -20.03 -15.38
C ALA A 27 -20.42 -21.21 -16.27
N SER A 28 -21.56 -21.82 -15.94
CA SER A 28 -22.11 -22.99 -16.67
C SER A 28 -22.30 -22.76 -18.18
N VAL A 29 -22.45 -21.51 -18.62
CA VAL A 29 -22.55 -21.12 -20.04
C VAL A 29 -21.19 -21.22 -20.76
N ASP A 30 -20.09 -20.97 -20.07
CA ASP A 30 -18.76 -20.98 -20.66
C ASP A 30 -18.16 -22.39 -20.62
N ALA A 31 -18.36 -23.12 -19.52
CA ALA A 31 -18.04 -24.55 -19.42
C ALA A 31 -18.77 -25.41 -20.48
N THR A 32 -20.03 -25.09 -20.82
CA THR A 32 -20.76 -25.79 -21.90
C THR A 32 -20.21 -25.46 -23.29
N GLN A 33 -19.94 -24.18 -23.58
CA GLN A 33 -19.30 -23.77 -24.85
C GLN A 33 -17.92 -24.42 -25.02
N PHE A 34 -17.13 -24.50 -23.95
CA PHE A 34 -15.81 -25.12 -23.98
C PHE A 34 -15.86 -26.63 -24.20
N ALA A 35 -16.76 -27.34 -23.52
CA ALA A 35 -16.93 -28.77 -23.73
C ALA A 35 -17.47 -29.10 -25.14
N ASP A 36 -18.33 -28.26 -25.71
CA ASP A 36 -18.78 -28.37 -27.11
C ASP A 36 -17.65 -28.04 -28.11
N ARG A 37 -16.77 -27.07 -27.80
CA ARG A 37 -15.55 -26.77 -28.57
C ARG A 37 -14.58 -27.95 -28.59
N ILE A 38 -14.33 -28.57 -27.44
CA ILE A 38 -13.49 -29.78 -27.33
C ILE A 38 -14.10 -30.96 -28.11
N LEU A 39 -15.42 -31.17 -28.03
CA LEU A 39 -16.07 -32.25 -28.78
C LEU A 39 -15.91 -32.06 -30.29
N ALA A 40 -16.01 -30.82 -30.80
CA ALA A 40 -15.76 -30.51 -32.21
C ALA A 40 -14.31 -30.79 -32.65
N ILE A 41 -13.33 -30.50 -31.79
CA ILE A 41 -11.90 -30.82 -32.05
C ILE A 41 -11.67 -32.34 -31.98
N ALA A 42 -12.35 -33.05 -31.07
CA ALA A 42 -12.37 -34.52 -31.03
C ALA A 42 -13.20 -35.16 -32.17
N GLU A 43 -13.76 -34.35 -33.08
CA GLU A 43 -14.45 -34.77 -34.30
C GLU A 43 -13.65 -34.52 -35.58
N THR A 44 -12.68 -33.61 -35.59
CA THR A 44 -11.74 -33.46 -36.72
C THR A 44 -10.77 -34.65 -36.80
N GLU A 45 -10.41 -35.06 -38.02
CA GLU A 45 -9.45 -36.16 -38.21
C GLU A 45 -8.00 -35.67 -38.00
N GLU A 46 -7.08 -36.60 -37.68
CA GLU A 46 -5.70 -36.29 -37.29
C GLU A 46 -4.94 -35.37 -38.27
N ALA A 47 -5.22 -35.49 -39.57
CA ALA A 47 -4.63 -34.66 -40.62
C ALA A 47 -5.18 -33.21 -40.67
N GLU A 48 -6.35 -32.94 -40.08
CA GLU A 48 -7.04 -31.64 -40.16
C GLU A 48 -6.63 -30.70 -39.02
N HIS A 49 -6.08 -31.20 -37.91
CA HIS A 49 -5.66 -30.37 -36.78
C HIS A 49 -4.58 -29.33 -37.12
N GLN A 50 -3.72 -29.61 -38.12
CA GLN A 50 -2.76 -28.62 -38.64
C GLN A 50 -3.44 -27.44 -39.39
N THR A 51 -4.73 -27.56 -39.71
CA THR A 51 -5.53 -26.52 -40.39
C THR A 51 -6.40 -25.69 -39.43
N LEU A 52 -6.50 -26.09 -38.15
CA LEU A 52 -7.15 -25.30 -37.11
C LEU A 52 -6.49 -23.92 -37.02
N VAL A 53 -7.30 -22.86 -36.90
CA VAL A 53 -6.83 -21.47 -36.98
C VAL A 53 -6.19 -21.00 -35.67
N ASP A 54 -6.77 -21.38 -34.53
CA ASP A 54 -6.35 -20.96 -33.19
C ASP A 54 -5.13 -21.77 -32.69
N PRO A 55 -4.04 -21.13 -32.21
CA PRO A 55 -2.96 -21.80 -31.48
C PRO A 55 -3.42 -22.66 -30.30
N PHE A 56 -4.52 -22.30 -29.63
CA PHE A 56 -5.08 -23.06 -28.51
C PHE A 56 -5.79 -24.35 -28.95
N ASP A 57 -6.59 -24.30 -30.03
CA ASP A 57 -7.25 -25.50 -30.55
C ASP A 57 -6.21 -26.53 -31.05
N ARG A 58 -5.08 -26.06 -31.58
CA ARG A 58 -3.95 -26.91 -31.99
C ARG A 58 -3.25 -27.60 -30.81
N SER A 59 -3.14 -26.96 -29.65
CA SER A 59 -2.57 -27.58 -28.45
C SER A 59 -3.56 -28.51 -27.73
N VAL A 60 -4.86 -28.21 -27.72
CA VAL A 60 -5.92 -29.17 -27.33
C VAL A 60 -5.88 -30.41 -28.20
N ALA A 61 -5.85 -30.24 -29.53
CA ALA A 61 -5.72 -31.33 -30.49
C ALA A 61 -4.45 -32.18 -30.26
N LEU A 62 -3.34 -31.54 -29.92
CA LEU A 62 -2.09 -32.23 -29.59
C LEU A 62 -2.24 -33.11 -28.35
N VAL A 63 -2.88 -32.65 -27.27
CA VAL A 63 -3.17 -33.47 -26.08
C VAL A 63 -4.05 -34.67 -26.44
N LEU A 64 -5.13 -34.45 -27.20
CA LEU A 64 -6.02 -35.52 -27.67
C LEU A 64 -5.30 -36.53 -28.57
N SER A 65 -4.38 -36.09 -29.42
CA SER A 65 -3.58 -36.97 -30.29
C SER A 65 -2.63 -37.86 -29.49
N LEU A 66 -1.97 -37.33 -28.44
CA LEU A 66 -1.05 -38.10 -27.61
C LEU A 66 -1.75 -39.23 -26.85
N VAL A 67 -2.90 -38.94 -26.23
CA VAL A 67 -3.66 -39.97 -25.49
C VAL A 67 -4.13 -41.10 -26.41
N ARG A 68 -4.45 -40.79 -27.68
CA ARG A 68 -4.78 -41.80 -28.69
C ARG A 68 -3.55 -42.56 -29.22
N GLU A 69 -2.46 -41.87 -29.53
CA GLU A 69 -1.26 -42.45 -30.15
C GLU A 69 -0.47 -43.35 -29.18
N GLU A 70 -0.46 -43.04 -27.89
CA GLU A 70 0.32 -43.76 -26.87
C GLU A 70 -0.49 -44.77 -26.04
N GLU A 71 -1.76 -45.02 -26.41
CA GLU A 71 -2.71 -45.91 -25.70
C GLU A 71 -2.86 -45.59 -24.19
N LEU A 72 -2.73 -44.32 -23.81
CA LEU A 72 -2.89 -43.85 -22.42
C LEU A 72 -4.37 -43.97 -21.98
N ASP A 73 -4.61 -44.41 -20.74
CA ASP A 73 -5.95 -44.50 -20.16
C ASP A 73 -6.53 -43.10 -19.90
N PRO A 74 -7.65 -42.68 -20.55
CA PRO A 74 -8.27 -41.38 -20.31
C PRO A 74 -8.75 -41.16 -18.87
N TRP A 75 -8.88 -42.22 -18.07
CA TRP A 75 -9.33 -42.16 -16.68
C TRP A 75 -8.17 -42.21 -15.66
N ASN A 76 -6.95 -42.50 -16.11
CA ASN A 76 -5.75 -42.56 -15.26
C ASN A 76 -4.49 -42.26 -16.08
N VAL A 77 -4.26 -40.98 -16.36
CA VAL A 77 -3.14 -40.54 -17.20
C VAL A 77 -1.85 -40.46 -16.37
N ASP A 78 -0.85 -41.27 -16.71
CA ASP A 78 0.52 -41.13 -16.18
C ASP A 78 1.15 -39.82 -16.67
N LEU A 79 1.08 -38.78 -15.83
CA LEU A 79 1.72 -37.48 -16.04
C LEU A 79 3.21 -37.61 -16.38
N SER A 80 3.90 -38.65 -15.89
CA SER A 80 5.33 -38.81 -16.08
C SER A 80 5.71 -39.27 -17.48
N SER A 81 4.93 -40.14 -18.15
CA SER A 81 5.12 -40.47 -19.57
C SER A 81 4.58 -39.35 -20.45
N PHE A 82 3.35 -38.90 -20.19
CA PHE A 82 2.70 -37.81 -20.90
C PHE A 82 3.60 -36.57 -21.02
N LEU A 83 4.20 -36.08 -19.92
CA LEU A 83 5.10 -34.92 -19.98
C LEU A 83 6.36 -35.15 -20.81
N LYS A 84 6.94 -36.36 -20.82
CA LYS A 84 8.13 -36.65 -21.63
C LYS A 84 7.82 -36.48 -23.11
N VAL A 85 6.64 -36.91 -23.56
CA VAL A 85 6.27 -36.94 -24.97
C VAL A 85 5.60 -35.63 -25.40
N PHE A 86 4.75 -35.05 -24.56
CA PHE A 86 4.23 -33.68 -24.72
C PHE A 86 5.38 -32.67 -24.88
N THR A 87 6.38 -32.68 -23.97
CA THR A 87 7.52 -31.74 -24.09
C THR A 87 8.47 -32.03 -25.25
N LEU A 88 8.42 -33.20 -25.88
CA LEU A 88 9.11 -33.47 -27.15
C LEU A 88 8.30 -32.93 -28.33
N ARG A 89 6.99 -33.17 -28.37
CA ARG A 89 6.10 -32.72 -29.45
C ARG A 89 5.98 -31.19 -29.50
N VAL A 90 5.82 -30.53 -28.35
CA VAL A 90 5.83 -29.07 -28.23
C VAL A 90 7.15 -28.43 -28.71
N LYS A 91 8.30 -29.11 -28.58
CA LYS A 91 9.59 -28.62 -29.12
C LYS A 91 9.67 -28.76 -30.64
N ASN A 92 9.03 -29.76 -31.22
CA ASN A 92 9.02 -29.99 -32.67
C ASN A 92 8.02 -29.06 -33.39
N GLU A 93 6.88 -28.78 -32.77
CA GLU A 93 5.75 -28.02 -33.33
C GLU A 93 5.67 -26.57 -32.78
N ALA A 94 6.76 -26.09 -32.18
CA ALA A 94 6.84 -24.86 -31.38
C ALA A 94 6.38 -23.56 -32.06
N SER A 95 6.33 -23.51 -33.40
CA SER A 95 5.87 -22.34 -34.16
C SER A 95 4.35 -22.30 -34.41
N ALA A 96 3.63 -23.38 -34.12
CA ALA A 96 2.19 -23.50 -34.34
C ALA A 96 1.37 -23.46 -33.04
N LEU A 97 1.98 -23.73 -31.88
CA LEU A 97 1.30 -23.92 -30.61
C LEU A 97 1.33 -22.67 -29.72
N ASP A 98 0.37 -22.55 -28.80
CA ASP A 98 0.43 -21.56 -27.73
C ASP A 98 1.50 -21.94 -26.67
N LEU A 99 2.72 -21.43 -26.86
CA LEU A 99 3.85 -21.69 -25.97
C LEU A 99 3.62 -21.23 -24.51
N PRO A 100 3.04 -20.03 -24.23
CA PRO A 100 2.56 -19.67 -22.89
C PRO A 100 1.67 -20.72 -22.20
N ALA A 101 0.56 -21.14 -22.82
CA ALA A 101 -0.35 -22.11 -22.20
C ALA A 101 0.31 -23.50 -22.05
N CYS A 102 1.00 -23.99 -23.10
CA CYS A 102 1.73 -25.26 -23.01
C CYS A 102 2.81 -25.24 -21.93
N GLY A 103 3.55 -24.14 -21.78
CA GLY A 103 4.54 -23.96 -20.72
C GLY A 103 3.94 -23.96 -19.32
N ARG A 104 2.75 -23.37 -19.16
CA ARG A 104 2.02 -23.37 -17.88
C ARG A 104 1.41 -24.75 -17.56
N LEU A 105 0.90 -25.51 -18.52
CA LEU A 105 0.48 -26.90 -18.28
C LEU A 105 1.65 -27.79 -17.86
N ILE A 106 2.83 -27.62 -18.46
CA ILE A 106 4.05 -28.34 -18.05
C ILE A 106 4.40 -28.02 -16.58
N ARG A 107 4.24 -26.76 -16.18
CA ARG A 107 4.40 -26.32 -14.78
C ARG A 107 3.35 -26.95 -13.86
N LEU A 108 2.07 -26.86 -14.18
CA LEU A 108 0.98 -27.44 -13.35
C LEU A 108 1.14 -28.96 -13.17
N SER A 109 1.43 -29.68 -14.25
CA SER A 109 1.67 -31.12 -14.23
C SER A 109 2.91 -31.49 -13.39
N TRP A 110 3.95 -30.64 -13.41
CA TRP A 110 5.12 -30.79 -12.53
C TRP A 110 4.78 -30.50 -11.06
N GLU A 111 3.92 -29.51 -10.78
CA GLU A 111 3.49 -29.21 -9.40
C GLU A 111 2.67 -30.36 -8.79
N VAL A 112 1.79 -31.00 -9.56
CA VAL A 112 1.07 -32.21 -9.15
C VAL A 112 2.03 -33.37 -8.89
N LEU A 113 2.95 -33.67 -9.83
CA LEU A 113 3.97 -34.71 -9.66
C LEU A 113 4.89 -34.43 -8.46
N HIS A 114 5.24 -33.16 -8.21
CA HIS A 114 6.05 -32.77 -7.07
C HIS A 114 5.30 -32.95 -5.75
N GLN A 115 4.03 -32.57 -5.68
CA GLN A 115 3.19 -32.79 -4.51
C GLN A 115 2.97 -34.29 -4.22
N GLN A 116 2.76 -35.10 -5.25
CA GLN A 116 2.72 -36.57 -5.14
C GLN A 116 4.03 -37.12 -4.56
N ALA A 117 5.18 -36.68 -5.09
CA ALA A 117 6.50 -37.10 -4.61
C ALA A 117 6.78 -36.66 -3.15
N VAL A 118 6.32 -35.47 -2.72
CA VAL A 118 6.42 -35.01 -1.33
C VAL A 118 5.54 -35.88 -0.41
N VAL A 119 4.28 -36.13 -0.77
CA VAL A 119 3.38 -36.99 0.03
C VAL A 119 3.87 -38.44 0.13
N LEU A 120 4.60 -38.93 -0.89
CA LEU A 120 5.30 -40.21 -0.81
C LEU A 120 6.52 -40.15 0.11
N PHE A 121 7.31 -39.07 0.06
CA PHE A 121 8.48 -38.88 0.93
C PHE A 121 8.11 -38.74 2.41
N ASP A 122 7.13 -37.88 2.73
CA ASP A 122 6.61 -37.68 4.09
C ASP A 122 6.12 -39.01 4.68
N ARG A 123 5.48 -39.86 3.87
CA ARG A 123 5.03 -41.20 4.27
C ARG A 123 6.18 -42.17 4.53
N VAL A 124 7.27 -42.08 3.77
CA VAL A 124 8.46 -42.92 4.00
C VAL A 124 9.15 -42.51 5.30
N GLN A 125 9.33 -41.20 5.55
CA GLN A 125 9.88 -40.72 6.82
C GLN A 125 9.00 -41.11 8.03
N ALA A 126 7.67 -41.01 7.90
CA ALA A 126 6.76 -41.41 8.98
C ALA A 126 6.83 -42.91 9.34
N ILE A 127 7.31 -43.76 8.42
CA ILE A 127 7.57 -45.19 8.70
C ILE A 127 8.92 -45.35 9.42
N GLU A 128 9.94 -44.57 9.04
CA GLU A 128 11.25 -44.56 9.73
C GLU A 128 11.14 -44.04 11.18
N GLU A 129 10.25 -43.07 11.46
CA GLU A 129 9.99 -42.58 12.82
C GLU A 129 9.11 -43.54 13.67
N GLU A 130 8.33 -44.44 13.06
CA GLU A 130 7.54 -45.47 13.78
C GLU A 130 8.38 -46.71 14.19
N GLU A 131 9.63 -46.84 13.71
CA GLU A 131 10.55 -47.93 14.12
C GLU A 131 11.35 -47.63 15.40
N ASP A 132 11.32 -46.41 15.95
CA ASP A 132 11.86 -46.06 17.27
C ASP A 132 10.95 -46.64 18.40
N TRP A 133 10.96 -47.97 18.52
CA TRP A 133 10.28 -48.71 19.58
C TRP A 133 10.78 -48.27 20.97
N ASP A 134 9.85 -47.87 21.84
CA ASP A 134 10.15 -47.46 23.22
C ASP A 134 10.68 -48.65 24.05
N GLU A 135 12.02 -48.79 24.11
CA GLU A 135 12.73 -49.75 24.97
C GLU A 135 12.32 -49.66 26.46
N GLY A 136 11.61 -48.60 26.88
CA GLY A 136 11.11 -48.40 28.23
C GLY A 136 9.95 -49.30 28.67
N PHE A 137 9.29 -50.06 27.76
CA PHE A 137 8.06 -50.82 28.09
C PHE A 137 8.14 -52.35 27.97
N ASP A 138 9.34 -52.94 27.92
CA ASP A 138 9.53 -54.41 27.99
C ASP A 138 9.37 -54.98 29.41
N PHE A 139 8.15 -54.90 29.97
CA PHE A 139 7.77 -55.74 31.13
C PHE A 139 6.24 -55.97 31.25
N GLY A 140 5.68 -56.73 30.30
CA GLY A 140 4.27 -57.15 30.35
C GLY A 140 3.92 -58.32 29.42
N TRP A 141 4.54 -58.37 28.23
CA TRP A 141 4.22 -59.33 27.16
C TRP A 141 4.54 -60.81 27.48
N GLU A 142 5.27 -61.12 28.54
CA GLU A 142 5.53 -62.52 28.98
C GLU A 142 4.41 -63.08 29.91
N ALA A 143 3.50 -62.23 30.40
CA ALA A 143 2.49 -62.62 31.40
C ALA A 143 1.19 -63.17 30.77
N ASP A 144 0.70 -62.51 29.72
CA ASP A 144 -0.56 -62.85 29.06
C ASP A 144 -0.30 -63.84 27.91
N TYR A 145 -0.38 -65.14 28.22
CA TYR A 145 -0.41 -66.20 27.22
C TYR A 145 -1.71 -66.09 26.42
N ASP A 146 -1.64 -65.48 25.25
CA ASP A 146 -2.74 -65.45 24.29
C ASP A 146 -2.96 -66.86 23.70
N ASP A 147 -3.96 -67.56 24.24
CA ASP A 147 -4.41 -68.86 23.75
C ASP A 147 -4.80 -68.80 22.26
N GLU A 148 -5.29 -67.67 21.74
CA GLU A 148 -5.69 -67.51 20.33
C GLU A 148 -4.46 -67.43 19.41
N ALA A 149 -3.42 -66.69 19.81
CA ALA A 149 -2.11 -66.70 19.13
C ALA A 149 -1.40 -68.07 19.23
N PHE A 150 -1.48 -68.76 20.37
CA PHE A 150 -0.95 -70.11 20.51
C PHE A 150 -1.70 -71.11 19.61
N HIS A 151 -3.03 -71.03 19.53
CA HIS A 151 -3.80 -71.83 18.59
C HIS A 151 -3.43 -71.52 17.14
N PHE A 152 -3.41 -70.25 16.75
CA PHE A 152 -3.05 -69.79 15.39
C PHE A 152 -1.68 -70.29 14.93
N THR A 153 -0.63 -70.09 15.73
CA THR A 153 0.72 -70.56 15.41
C THR A 153 0.82 -72.09 15.31
N ASN A 154 0.06 -72.81 16.15
CA ASN A 154 0.02 -74.27 16.11
C ASN A 154 -0.76 -74.82 14.89
N THR A 155 -1.85 -74.16 14.47
CA THR A 155 -2.59 -74.47 13.23
C THR A 155 -1.75 -74.20 11.97
N ILE A 156 -0.85 -73.22 12.00
CA ILE A 156 0.17 -73.00 10.97
C ILE A 156 1.20 -74.14 10.97
N LEU A 157 1.78 -74.48 12.13
CA LEU A 157 2.80 -75.54 12.25
C LEU A 157 2.26 -76.94 11.88
N GLN A 158 0.95 -77.15 11.98
CA GLN A 158 0.27 -78.38 11.55
C GLN A 158 -0.14 -78.38 10.06
N GLY A 159 0.06 -77.27 9.34
CA GLY A 159 -0.28 -77.13 7.91
C GLY A 159 -1.77 -76.97 7.60
N GLU A 160 -2.63 -76.88 8.62
CA GLU A 160 -4.08 -76.69 8.41
C GLU A 160 -4.38 -75.29 7.85
N ALA A 161 -3.54 -74.29 8.15
CA ALA A 161 -3.67 -72.91 7.69
C ALA A 161 -3.19 -72.65 6.24
N ASP A 162 -2.60 -73.63 5.54
CA ASP A 162 -2.00 -73.46 4.19
C ASP A 162 -2.95 -72.86 3.14
N HIS A 163 -4.27 -73.00 3.35
CA HIS A 163 -5.31 -72.46 2.48
C HIS A 163 -5.65 -70.96 2.74
N VAL A 164 -5.20 -70.40 3.86
CA VAL A 164 -5.41 -68.99 4.26
C VAL A 164 -4.11 -68.19 4.18
N LEU A 165 -2.96 -68.81 4.50
CA LEU A 165 -1.65 -68.14 4.51
C LEU A 165 -1.32 -67.33 3.25
N PRO A 166 -1.62 -67.78 2.01
CA PRO A 166 -1.37 -66.98 0.80
C PRO A 166 -2.14 -65.66 0.75
N GLY A 167 -3.32 -65.57 1.39
CA GLY A 167 -4.12 -64.35 1.52
C GLY A 167 -3.82 -63.54 2.80
N LEU A 168 -3.07 -64.11 3.74
CA LEU A 168 -2.61 -63.41 4.95
C LEU A 168 -1.29 -62.66 4.71
N PHE A 169 -0.44 -63.21 3.85
CA PHE A 169 0.78 -62.56 3.35
C PHE A 169 0.57 -61.77 2.05
N ASP A 170 -0.67 -61.70 1.54
CA ASP A 170 -1.04 -60.73 0.52
C ASP A 170 -0.88 -59.32 1.09
N GLU A 171 -0.45 -58.36 0.27
CA GLU A 171 0.01 -57.07 0.79
C GLU A 171 -1.15 -56.30 1.43
N ARG A 172 -1.04 -55.97 2.73
CA ARG A 172 -2.06 -55.24 3.52
C ARG A 172 -2.62 -54.06 2.70
N VAL A 173 -3.79 -54.28 2.11
CA VAL A 173 -4.30 -53.55 0.92
C VAL A 173 -3.78 -52.12 0.87
N ARG A 174 -2.69 -51.92 0.12
CA ARG A 174 -2.23 -50.57 -0.17
C ARG A 174 -3.40 -49.91 -0.90
N ARG A 175 -3.83 -48.75 -0.40
CA ARG A 175 -4.72 -47.93 -1.21
C ARG A 175 -3.90 -47.52 -2.42
N GLU A 176 -4.36 -47.94 -3.59
CA GLU A 176 -4.05 -47.31 -4.87
C GLU A 176 -4.02 -45.78 -4.68
N GLU A 177 -3.13 -45.12 -5.42
CA GLU A 177 -2.58 -43.82 -5.01
C GLU A 177 -3.61 -42.66 -5.08
N GLY A 178 -3.14 -41.41 -4.94
CA GLY A 178 -4.03 -40.24 -4.98
C GLY A 178 -4.91 -40.22 -6.24
N ARG A 179 -6.10 -39.59 -6.15
CA ARG A 179 -7.13 -39.57 -7.23
C ARG A 179 -6.47 -39.54 -8.62
N PRO A 180 -6.74 -40.53 -9.49
CA PRO A 180 -6.14 -40.59 -10.81
C PRO A 180 -6.56 -39.36 -11.63
N VAL A 181 -5.60 -38.78 -12.35
CA VAL A 181 -5.84 -37.59 -13.17
C VAL A 181 -6.55 -38.01 -14.45
N THR A 182 -7.73 -37.45 -14.70
CA THR A 182 -8.49 -37.74 -15.93
C THR A 182 -8.06 -36.83 -17.08
N LEU A 183 -8.39 -37.24 -18.31
CA LEU A 183 -8.26 -36.40 -19.49
C LEU A 183 -9.11 -35.12 -19.37
N GLY A 184 -10.29 -35.18 -18.73
CA GLY A 184 -11.09 -33.98 -18.46
C GLY A 184 -10.38 -33.00 -17.54
N GLU A 185 -9.71 -33.47 -16.49
CA GLU A 185 -8.93 -32.66 -15.55
C GLU A 185 -7.67 -32.05 -16.20
N LEU A 186 -7.01 -32.77 -17.11
CA LEU A 186 -5.94 -32.20 -17.95
C LEU A 186 -6.44 -31.10 -18.90
N LEU A 187 -7.63 -31.28 -19.48
CA LEU A 187 -8.21 -30.31 -20.42
C LEU A 187 -8.79 -29.08 -19.72
N SER A 188 -9.34 -29.22 -18.51
CA SER A 188 -9.71 -28.07 -17.66
C SER A 188 -8.47 -27.31 -17.18
N ALA A 189 -7.45 -28.01 -16.67
CA ALA A 189 -6.19 -27.37 -16.29
C ALA A 189 -5.46 -26.71 -17.49
N PHE A 190 -5.68 -27.20 -18.72
CA PHE A 190 -5.20 -26.53 -19.92
C PHE A 190 -5.99 -25.26 -20.27
N LYS A 191 -7.31 -25.25 -20.05
CA LYS A 191 -8.16 -24.06 -20.18
C LYS A 191 -7.73 -22.98 -19.19
N ASP A 192 -7.68 -23.33 -17.90
CA ASP A 192 -7.22 -22.45 -16.83
C ASP A 192 -5.85 -21.85 -17.20
N ALA A 193 -4.95 -22.68 -17.73
CA ALA A 193 -3.62 -22.25 -18.12
C ALA A 193 -3.56 -21.27 -19.31
N ALA A 194 -4.53 -21.32 -20.23
CA ALA A 194 -4.64 -20.41 -21.36
C ALA A 194 -5.33 -19.10 -20.97
N ASP A 195 -6.42 -19.16 -20.20
CA ASP A 195 -7.13 -17.98 -19.70
C ASP A 195 -6.20 -17.11 -18.82
N ASP A 196 -5.35 -17.74 -18.01
CA ASP A 196 -4.33 -17.05 -17.20
C ASP A 196 -3.19 -16.45 -18.05
N ALA A 197 -2.90 -17.04 -19.22
CA ALA A 197 -1.93 -16.51 -20.17
C ALA A 197 -2.48 -15.28 -20.94
N GLU A 198 -3.76 -15.33 -21.36
CA GLU A 198 -4.44 -14.17 -21.93
C GLU A 198 -4.61 -13.05 -20.88
N ALA A 199 -4.97 -13.39 -19.63
CA ALA A 199 -5.07 -12.41 -18.56
C ALA A 199 -3.73 -11.71 -18.28
N LEU A 200 -2.58 -12.39 -18.44
CA LEU A 200 -1.26 -11.75 -18.40
C LEU A 200 -0.99 -10.89 -19.64
N ARG A 201 -1.29 -11.37 -20.85
CA ARG A 201 -1.17 -10.60 -22.10
C ARG A 201 -1.93 -9.28 -22.02
N LEU A 202 -3.18 -9.32 -21.56
CA LEU A 202 -4.04 -8.15 -21.39
C LEU A 202 -3.48 -7.17 -20.33
N ARG A 203 -2.88 -7.67 -19.24
CA ARG A 203 -2.21 -6.82 -18.22
C ARG A 203 -0.96 -6.13 -18.79
N GLU A 204 -0.17 -6.84 -19.60
CA GLU A 204 1.02 -6.31 -20.28
C GLU A 204 0.63 -5.21 -21.29
N GLU A 205 -0.38 -5.46 -22.11
CA GLU A 205 -0.93 -4.51 -23.09
C GLU A 205 -1.49 -3.25 -22.41
N ASN A 206 -2.25 -3.40 -21.31
CA ASN A 206 -2.73 -2.27 -20.52
C ASN A 206 -1.59 -1.47 -19.87
N ARG A 207 -0.51 -2.12 -19.41
CA ARG A 207 0.67 -1.40 -18.87
C ARG A 207 1.33 -0.53 -19.95
N ILE A 208 1.50 -1.07 -21.15
CA ILE A 208 2.11 -0.35 -22.29
C ILE A 208 1.20 0.81 -22.74
N ALA A 209 -0.11 0.61 -22.77
CA ALA A 209 -1.07 1.67 -23.09
C ALA A 209 -1.03 2.81 -22.05
N HIS A 210 -1.03 2.47 -20.75
CA HIS A 210 -0.92 3.46 -19.67
C HIS A 210 0.45 4.15 -19.63
N GLU A 211 1.54 3.48 -20.02
CA GLU A 211 2.87 4.09 -20.13
C GLU A 211 2.90 5.16 -21.24
N LEU A 212 2.25 4.89 -22.38
CA LEU A 212 2.07 5.85 -23.47
C LEU A 212 1.16 7.03 -23.05
N GLU A 213 0.02 6.74 -22.41
CA GLU A 213 -0.91 7.76 -21.91
C GLU A 213 -0.24 8.68 -20.87
N LEU A 214 0.55 8.12 -19.95
CA LEU A 214 1.36 8.88 -19.00
C LEU A 214 2.41 9.76 -19.70
N GLN A 215 3.06 9.24 -20.76
CA GLN A 215 4.02 10.01 -21.55
C GLN A 215 3.35 11.22 -22.25
N GLU A 216 2.13 11.05 -22.76
CA GLU A 216 1.34 12.14 -23.34
C GLU A 216 0.97 13.19 -22.29
N TYR A 217 0.41 12.78 -21.14
CA TYR A 217 0.08 13.72 -20.05
C TYR A 217 1.31 14.47 -19.52
N LEU A 218 2.45 13.80 -19.34
CA LEU A 218 3.70 14.44 -18.90
C LEU A 218 4.21 15.50 -19.89
N SER A 219 3.80 15.44 -21.16
CA SER A 219 4.13 16.47 -22.15
C SER A 219 3.25 17.72 -22.07
N ASP A 220 1.96 17.62 -21.70
CA ASP A 220 1.06 18.78 -21.48
C ASP A 220 1.35 19.49 -20.14
N VAL A 221 1.72 18.73 -19.10
CA VAL A 221 2.02 19.28 -17.76
C VAL A 221 3.07 20.39 -17.82
N GLY A 222 4.06 20.29 -18.70
CA GLY A 222 5.09 21.32 -18.89
C GLY A 222 4.57 22.66 -19.42
N GLY A 223 3.43 22.68 -20.10
CA GLY A 223 2.74 23.91 -20.55
C GLY A 223 1.69 24.43 -19.56
N ARG A 224 1.36 23.64 -18.52
CA ARG A 224 0.28 23.94 -17.56
C ARG A 224 0.78 24.21 -16.13
N MET A 225 2.04 23.91 -15.85
CA MET A 225 2.69 24.24 -14.59
C MET A 225 3.07 25.73 -14.58
N HIS A 226 2.20 26.58 -14.02
CA HIS A 226 2.54 27.97 -13.73
C HIS A 226 3.77 28.00 -12.81
N ASN A 227 4.88 28.55 -13.31
CA ASN A 227 6.09 28.76 -12.51
C ASN A 227 5.88 30.03 -11.66
N GLU A 228 5.30 29.87 -10.47
CA GLU A 228 5.14 30.94 -9.47
C GLU A 228 6.50 31.36 -8.85
N ASP A 229 7.40 31.84 -9.70
CA ASP A 229 8.73 32.36 -9.38
C ASP A 229 8.62 33.78 -8.79
N LEU A 230 8.08 33.86 -7.56
CA LEU A 230 7.84 35.11 -6.84
C LEU A 230 9.10 35.99 -6.70
N GLU A 231 10.28 35.38 -6.53
CA GLU A 231 11.53 36.14 -6.38
C GLU A 231 12.02 36.69 -7.72
N GLY A 232 11.92 35.92 -8.80
CA GLY A 232 12.16 36.42 -10.14
C GLY A 232 11.11 37.44 -10.59
N ASP A 233 9.86 37.37 -10.13
CA ASP A 233 8.85 38.41 -10.39
C ASP A 233 9.17 39.72 -9.66
N ILE A 234 9.69 39.66 -8.42
CA ILE A 234 10.23 40.84 -7.72
C ILE A 234 11.40 41.43 -8.52
N GLN A 235 12.31 40.61 -9.04
CA GLN A 235 13.42 41.06 -9.89
C GLN A 235 12.94 41.66 -11.23
N ARG A 236 11.96 41.04 -11.89
CA ARG A 236 11.32 41.52 -13.13
C ARG A 236 10.61 42.86 -12.89
N CYS A 237 9.87 42.99 -11.79
CA CYS A 237 9.22 44.24 -11.37
C CYS A 237 10.21 45.37 -11.07
N TRP A 238 11.25 45.11 -10.28
CA TRP A 238 12.28 46.10 -9.98
C TRP A 238 12.99 46.58 -11.25
N THR A 239 13.26 45.67 -12.18
CA THR A 239 13.88 45.97 -13.47
C THR A 239 12.95 46.82 -14.35
N ALA A 240 11.65 46.49 -14.43
CA ALA A 240 10.66 47.27 -15.16
C ALA A 240 10.47 48.67 -14.56
N MET A 241 10.34 48.78 -13.23
CA MET A 241 10.28 50.03 -12.49
C MET A 241 11.49 50.91 -12.82
N ARG A 242 12.71 50.37 -12.71
CA ARG A 242 13.94 51.10 -13.02
C ARG A 242 13.98 51.59 -14.47
N GLN A 243 13.57 50.77 -15.43
CA GLN A 243 13.47 51.17 -16.84
C GLN A 243 12.51 52.35 -17.02
N THR A 244 11.38 52.38 -16.32
CA THR A 244 10.45 53.52 -16.36
C THR A 244 10.99 54.77 -15.67
N CYS A 245 11.66 54.66 -14.52
CA CYS A 245 12.32 55.79 -13.85
C CYS A 245 13.38 56.44 -14.75
N LEU A 246 14.20 55.62 -15.44
CA LEU A 246 15.19 56.07 -16.41
C LEU A 246 14.55 56.72 -17.64
N ALA A 247 13.42 56.20 -18.13
CA ALA A 247 12.71 56.76 -19.28
C ALA A 247 12.02 58.10 -18.97
N GLN A 248 11.54 58.30 -17.75
CA GLN A 248 10.87 59.53 -17.31
C GLN A 248 11.82 60.54 -16.64
N ALA A 249 13.09 60.17 -16.42
CA ALA A 249 14.09 60.96 -15.69
C ALA A 249 13.60 61.43 -14.30
N SER A 250 12.79 60.60 -13.65
CA SER A 250 12.12 60.85 -12.37
C SER A 250 12.27 59.64 -11.46
N ASN A 251 12.49 59.87 -10.16
CA ASN A 251 12.47 58.80 -9.17
C ASN A 251 11.03 58.35 -8.82
N LYS A 252 10.02 59.18 -9.14
CA LYS A 252 8.58 58.94 -8.94
C LYS A 252 7.92 58.62 -10.27
N VAL A 253 7.25 57.47 -10.38
CA VAL A 253 6.60 56.97 -11.61
C VAL A 253 5.22 56.38 -11.28
N PRO A 254 4.17 56.59 -12.09
CA PRO A 254 2.86 55.98 -11.85
C PRO A 254 2.87 54.46 -12.09
N VAL A 255 2.15 53.70 -11.25
CA VAL A 255 2.07 52.22 -11.34
C VAL A 255 1.67 51.72 -12.73
N ALA A 256 0.79 52.46 -13.42
CA ALA A 256 0.32 52.12 -14.77
C ALA A 256 1.45 51.96 -15.79
N ASP A 257 2.46 52.84 -15.76
CA ASP A 257 3.58 52.77 -16.71
C ASP A 257 4.51 51.58 -16.39
N VAL A 258 4.67 51.25 -15.10
CA VAL A 258 5.42 50.08 -14.63
C VAL A 258 4.78 48.78 -15.12
N MET A 259 3.44 48.67 -15.10
CA MET A 259 2.71 47.50 -15.63
C MET A 259 2.90 47.35 -17.16
N VAL A 260 2.94 48.45 -17.90
CA VAL A 260 3.18 48.45 -19.36
C VAL A 260 4.64 48.16 -19.73
N ALA A 261 5.60 48.45 -18.83
CA ALA A 261 6.97 47.99 -18.97
C ALA A 261 7.12 46.49 -18.62
N LEU A 262 6.45 46.02 -17.56
CA LEU A 262 6.52 44.65 -17.08
C LEU A 262 5.90 43.63 -18.04
N SER A 263 4.74 43.93 -18.64
CA SER A 263 4.11 43.07 -19.65
C SER A 263 5.07 42.73 -20.79
N ARG A 264 5.81 43.72 -21.31
CA ARG A 264 6.85 43.53 -22.34
C ARG A 264 8.04 42.68 -21.85
N VAL A 265 8.37 42.75 -20.57
CA VAL A 265 9.39 41.88 -19.97
C VAL A 265 8.88 40.44 -19.94
N LEU A 266 7.64 40.20 -19.46
CA LEU A 266 7.02 38.86 -19.42
C LEU A 266 6.89 38.24 -20.82
N GLU A 267 6.38 38.98 -21.81
CA GLU A 267 6.32 38.57 -23.21
C GLU A 267 7.69 38.12 -23.75
N SER A 268 8.77 38.79 -23.30
CA SER A 268 10.14 38.47 -23.73
C SER A 268 10.77 37.26 -23.02
N THR A 269 10.32 36.92 -21.80
CA THR A 269 10.87 35.81 -21.00
C THR A 269 10.06 34.51 -21.11
N PHE A 270 8.74 34.60 -21.27
CA PHE A 270 7.84 33.44 -21.33
C PHE A 270 7.21 33.22 -22.71
N GLY A 271 7.31 34.20 -23.63
CA GLY A 271 6.72 34.14 -24.96
C GLY A 271 5.30 34.72 -25.01
N ALA A 272 4.66 34.60 -26.17
CA ALA A 272 3.30 35.12 -26.39
C ALA A 272 2.25 34.01 -26.25
N ILE A 273 1.52 33.99 -25.13
CA ILE A 273 0.35 33.12 -24.93
C ILE A 273 -0.89 33.82 -25.54
N PRO A 274 -1.75 33.11 -26.32
CA PRO A 274 -2.88 33.74 -27.02
C PRO A 274 -3.98 34.35 -26.12
N GLU A 275 -4.09 33.91 -24.87
CA GLU A 275 -5.14 34.34 -23.93
C GLU A 275 -4.53 34.85 -22.62
N GLY A 276 -4.52 36.19 -22.44
CA GLY A 276 -4.75 36.76 -21.11
C GLY A 276 -3.57 37.15 -20.21
N TYR A 277 -2.33 37.28 -20.70
CA TYR A 277 -1.23 37.84 -19.87
C TYR A 277 -1.55 39.21 -19.27
N ASP A 278 -2.49 39.97 -19.84
CA ASP A 278 -2.99 41.23 -19.27
C ASP A 278 -3.42 41.11 -17.81
N ASP A 279 -4.06 40.02 -17.37
CA ASP A 279 -4.56 39.89 -15.98
C ASP A 279 -3.53 39.24 -15.05
N GLU A 280 -2.76 38.25 -15.54
CA GLU A 280 -1.64 37.67 -14.79
C GLU A 280 -0.55 38.73 -14.53
N ALA A 281 -0.24 39.60 -15.51
CA ALA A 281 0.68 40.72 -15.32
C ALA A 281 0.18 41.76 -14.30
N LYS A 282 -1.14 42.03 -14.23
CA LYS A 282 -1.72 42.89 -13.18
C LYS A 282 -1.54 42.26 -11.79
N VAL A 283 -1.82 40.96 -11.65
CA VAL A 283 -1.68 40.24 -10.38
C VAL A 283 -0.22 40.14 -9.95
N ALA A 284 0.68 39.71 -10.85
CA ALA A 284 2.11 39.60 -10.57
C ALA A 284 2.73 40.96 -10.22
N SER A 285 2.45 42.02 -11.00
CA SER A 285 2.97 43.37 -10.71
C SER A 285 2.40 43.98 -9.42
N PHE A 286 1.17 43.65 -9.04
CA PHE A 286 0.60 44.07 -7.75
C PHE A 286 1.24 43.32 -6.58
N ILE A 287 1.36 41.98 -6.66
CA ILE A 287 1.96 41.14 -5.61
C ILE A 287 3.44 41.50 -5.42
N ALA A 288 4.21 41.58 -6.50
CA ALA A 288 5.61 41.95 -6.44
C ALA A 288 5.81 43.45 -6.11
N GLY A 289 4.89 44.34 -6.50
CA GLY A 289 4.87 45.73 -6.02
C GLY A 289 4.65 45.84 -4.51
N LEU A 290 3.76 45.02 -3.96
CA LEU A 290 3.58 44.88 -2.51
C LEU A 290 4.84 44.33 -1.85
N PHE A 291 5.51 43.32 -2.42
CA PHE A 291 6.79 42.83 -1.88
C PHE A 291 7.93 43.84 -2.00
N LEU A 292 8.02 44.62 -3.08
CA LEU A 292 9.01 45.70 -3.25
C LEU A 292 8.85 46.79 -2.18
N THR A 293 7.61 47.14 -1.82
CA THR A 293 7.36 48.09 -0.72
C THR A 293 7.54 47.47 0.66
N HIS A 294 7.02 46.28 0.92
CA HIS A 294 7.18 45.58 2.20
C HIS A 294 8.65 45.31 2.52
N ARG A 295 9.47 44.95 1.52
CA ARG A 295 10.91 44.76 1.72
C ARG A 295 11.70 46.08 1.69
N GLY A 296 11.13 47.20 1.26
CA GLY A 296 11.82 48.51 1.26
C GLY A 296 12.73 48.78 0.05
N PHE A 297 12.50 48.11 -1.08
CA PHE A 297 13.14 48.46 -2.36
C PHE A 297 12.58 49.75 -2.95
N ALA A 298 11.30 50.05 -2.68
CA ALA A 298 10.59 51.22 -3.17
C ALA A 298 9.54 51.68 -2.15
N SER A 299 9.01 52.88 -2.31
CA SER A 299 7.88 53.40 -1.52
C SER A 299 6.71 53.76 -2.41
N ILE A 300 5.48 53.46 -1.97
CA ILE A 300 4.26 53.89 -2.67
C ILE A 300 3.79 55.23 -2.09
N THR A 301 3.44 56.17 -2.96
CA THR A 301 2.82 57.45 -2.61
C THR A 301 1.57 57.68 -3.46
N GLN A 302 0.55 58.32 -2.86
CA GLN A 302 -0.68 58.72 -3.53
C GLN A 302 -0.98 60.17 -3.13
N ASP A 303 -1.00 61.08 -4.10
CA ASP A 303 -1.00 62.53 -3.80
C ASP A 303 -2.40 63.07 -3.42
N GLU A 304 -3.46 62.39 -3.84
CA GLU A 304 -4.85 62.65 -3.41
C GLU A 304 -5.55 61.32 -3.06
N VAL A 305 -6.24 61.25 -1.92
CA VAL A 305 -6.90 60.03 -1.44
C VAL A 305 -8.43 60.24 -1.45
N PRO A 306 -9.25 59.33 -2.04
CA PRO A 306 -8.88 58.02 -2.60
C PRO A 306 -8.63 58.00 -4.12
N GLU A 307 -8.95 59.06 -4.88
CA GLU A 307 -9.02 59.03 -6.36
C GLU A 307 -7.73 59.42 -7.09
N GLY A 308 -6.66 59.80 -6.37
CA GLY A 308 -5.39 60.20 -6.98
C GLY A 308 -4.58 59.04 -7.56
N VAL A 309 -3.68 59.35 -8.49
CA VAL A 309 -2.80 58.35 -9.12
C VAL A 309 -1.83 57.77 -8.09
N ILE A 310 -1.72 56.43 -8.05
CA ILE A 310 -0.73 55.73 -7.25
C ILE A 310 0.61 55.75 -7.98
N CYS A 311 1.64 56.22 -7.29
CA CYS A 311 3.02 56.27 -7.77
C CYS A 311 3.93 55.38 -6.93
N ILE A 312 4.96 54.84 -7.56
CA ILE A 312 6.07 54.15 -6.93
C ILE A 312 7.30 55.07 -7.01
N GLU A 313 8.02 55.15 -5.90
CA GLU A 313 9.25 55.93 -5.74
C GLU A 313 10.42 54.99 -5.42
N ASP A 314 11.45 54.97 -6.26
CA ASP A 314 12.66 54.17 -6.06
C ASP A 314 13.46 54.70 -4.86
N ALA A 315 13.62 53.87 -3.83
CA ALA A 315 14.33 54.22 -2.60
C ALA A 315 15.87 54.16 -2.78
N TRP A 316 16.36 53.48 -3.81
CA TRP A 316 17.79 53.14 -4.00
C TRP A 316 18.39 53.56 -5.35
N PRO A 317 18.16 54.81 -5.83
CA PRO A 317 18.53 55.24 -7.19
C PRO A 317 20.05 55.29 -7.46
N GLN A 318 20.90 55.04 -6.45
CA GLN A 318 22.36 55.05 -6.56
C GLN A 318 22.98 53.67 -6.80
N ILE A 319 22.22 52.58 -6.67
CA ILE A 319 22.71 51.20 -6.80
C ILE A 319 22.28 50.65 -8.16
N GLU A 320 23.17 50.00 -8.92
CA GLU A 320 22.86 49.53 -10.28
C GLU A 320 22.29 48.10 -10.38
N THR A 321 22.55 47.24 -9.40
CA THR A 321 22.23 45.80 -9.47
C THR A 321 21.23 45.37 -8.40
N PHE A 322 20.21 44.59 -8.78
CA PHE A 322 19.17 44.06 -7.86
C PHE A 322 19.76 43.34 -6.64
N GLU A 323 20.74 42.46 -6.86
CA GLU A 323 21.45 41.69 -5.82
C GLU A 323 22.09 42.59 -4.74
N GLN A 324 22.59 43.77 -5.13
CA GLN A 324 23.23 44.71 -4.21
C GLN A 324 22.21 45.47 -3.36
N VAL A 325 21.06 45.84 -3.94
CA VAL A 325 19.95 46.42 -3.17
C VAL A 325 19.40 45.38 -2.20
N LYS A 326 19.21 44.14 -2.67
CA LYS A 326 18.70 43.04 -1.84
C LYS A 326 19.57 42.77 -0.62
N ALA A 327 20.89 42.65 -0.80
CA ALA A 327 21.80 42.42 0.33
C ALA A 327 21.68 43.53 1.40
N LEU A 328 21.65 44.80 0.99
CA LEU A 328 21.52 45.94 1.92
C LEU A 328 20.14 45.99 2.61
N VAL A 329 19.07 45.59 1.91
CA VAL A 329 17.72 45.46 2.46
C VAL A 329 17.66 44.33 3.49
N ASP A 330 18.19 43.16 3.15
CA ASP A 330 18.19 41.98 4.03
C ASP A 330 19.06 42.24 5.28
N ASP A 331 20.21 42.92 5.13
CA ASP A 331 21.06 43.38 6.25
C ASP A 331 20.33 44.39 7.16
N GLN A 332 19.63 45.39 6.60
CA GLN A 332 18.88 46.37 7.40
C GLN A 332 17.71 45.73 8.15
N GLN A 333 16.99 44.78 7.54
CA GLN A 333 15.93 44.03 8.22
C GLN A 333 16.49 43.10 9.31
N ALA A 334 17.68 42.54 9.10
CA ALA A 334 18.38 41.79 10.15
C ALA A 334 18.79 42.70 11.32
N GLU A 335 19.34 43.89 11.06
CA GLU A 335 19.66 44.88 12.11
C GLU A 335 18.40 45.34 12.87
N GLU A 336 17.30 45.63 12.18
CA GLU A 336 16.05 46.04 12.83
C GLU A 336 15.39 44.91 13.61
N SER A 337 15.35 43.68 13.07
CA SER A 337 14.89 42.48 13.79
C SER A 337 15.72 42.22 15.04
N ASN A 338 17.05 42.27 14.95
CA ASN A 338 17.95 42.14 16.10
C ASN A 338 17.71 43.24 17.14
N ARG A 339 17.48 44.48 16.69
CA ARG A 339 17.15 45.62 17.55
C ARG A 339 15.79 45.47 18.24
N ILE A 340 14.79 44.90 17.57
CA ILE A 340 13.48 44.58 18.17
C ILE A 340 13.62 43.44 19.19
N GLN A 341 14.35 42.37 18.86
CA GLN A 341 14.60 41.25 19.77
C GLN A 341 15.45 41.65 21.00
N SER A 342 16.33 42.65 20.87
CA SER A 342 17.12 43.22 21.97
C SER A 342 16.34 44.10 22.94
N GLN A 343 15.09 44.45 22.63
CA GLN A 343 14.22 45.22 23.52
C GLN A 343 13.42 44.25 24.40
N ASP A 344 13.74 44.22 25.69
CA ASP A 344 13.00 43.43 26.69
C ASP A 344 11.50 43.74 26.63
N LEU A 345 10.72 42.81 26.09
CA LEU A 345 9.25 42.85 26.07
C LEU A 345 8.72 43.13 27.48
N GLY A 346 7.70 43.97 27.61
CA GLY A 346 7.16 44.40 28.91
C GLY A 346 6.70 43.23 29.81
N SER A 347 6.38 42.08 29.23
CA SER A 347 6.11 40.82 29.93
C SER A 347 7.33 40.30 30.71
N VAL A 348 8.54 40.37 30.13
CA VAL A 348 9.81 39.99 30.76
C VAL A 348 10.12 40.92 31.92
N GLN A 349 9.99 42.23 31.72
CA GLN A 349 10.19 43.24 32.77
C GLN A 349 9.20 43.04 33.93
N HIS A 350 7.92 42.79 33.63
CA HIS A 350 6.90 42.45 34.64
C HIS A 350 7.19 41.13 35.39
N ALA A 351 7.78 40.13 34.72
CA ALA A 351 8.20 38.88 35.36
C ALA A 351 9.37 39.09 36.34
N GLN A 352 10.39 39.87 35.94
CA GLN A 352 11.52 40.24 36.80
C GLN A 352 11.06 41.00 38.06
N ILE A 353 10.21 42.02 37.90
CA ILE A 353 9.63 42.80 39.02
C ILE A 353 8.83 41.90 39.97
N ARG A 354 8.12 40.89 39.43
CA ARG A 354 7.37 39.91 40.24
C ARG A 354 8.30 38.99 41.03
N ALA A 355 9.39 38.52 40.42
CA ALA A 355 10.40 37.67 41.06
C ALA A 355 11.13 38.39 42.20
N GLU A 356 11.58 39.64 41.99
CA GLU A 356 12.16 40.45 43.06
C GLU A 356 11.20 40.63 44.25
N LYS A 357 9.92 40.88 43.96
CA LYS A 357 8.90 41.08 44.98
C LYS A 357 8.62 39.79 45.78
N ALA A 358 8.73 38.63 45.15
CA ALA A 358 8.63 37.33 45.82
C ALA A 358 9.84 37.07 46.75
N GLN A 359 11.07 37.27 46.27
CA GLN A 359 12.29 37.13 47.09
C GLN A 359 12.26 38.04 48.34
N LYS A 360 11.91 39.32 48.14
CA LYS A 360 11.77 40.29 49.24
C LYS A 360 10.65 39.91 50.23
N ALA A 361 9.60 39.22 49.78
CA ALA A 361 8.58 38.68 50.67
C ALA A 361 9.12 37.49 51.49
N GLU A 362 9.81 36.55 50.84
CA GLU A 362 10.40 35.35 51.46
C GLU A 362 11.43 35.70 52.54
N GLU A 363 12.36 36.63 52.27
CA GLU A 363 13.30 37.16 53.26
C GLU A 363 12.58 37.71 54.51
N THR A 364 11.51 38.46 54.32
CA THR A 364 10.74 39.02 55.45
C THR A 364 9.91 37.97 56.18
N ALA A 365 9.52 36.88 55.52
CA ALA A 365 8.83 35.74 56.15
C ALA A 365 9.81 34.91 56.99
N ALA A 366 10.98 34.57 56.45
CA ALA A 366 12.05 33.88 57.18
C ALA A 366 12.47 34.66 58.44
N ARG A 367 12.65 35.99 58.31
CA ARG A 367 12.96 36.88 59.43
C ARG A 367 11.84 37.01 60.47
N LYS A 368 10.58 36.73 60.11
CA LYS A 368 9.46 36.64 61.07
C LYS A 368 9.46 35.28 61.78
N ALA A 369 9.63 34.18 61.05
CA ALA A 369 9.70 32.83 61.61
C ALA A 369 10.83 32.69 62.64
N GLN A 370 12.01 33.23 62.35
CA GLN A 370 13.15 33.26 63.29
C GLN A 370 12.87 34.01 64.60
N LYS A 371 11.94 34.98 64.60
CA LYS A 371 11.52 35.69 65.82
C LYS A 371 10.49 34.90 66.62
N ALA A 372 9.48 34.35 65.95
CA ALA A 372 8.47 33.51 66.61
C ALA A 372 9.08 32.31 67.33
N ALA A 373 10.17 31.74 66.78
CA ALA A 373 10.93 30.65 67.39
C ALA A 373 11.73 31.03 68.66
N GLN A 374 11.74 32.30 69.09
CA GLN A 374 12.46 32.79 70.28
C GLN A 374 11.54 33.15 71.46
N GLU A 375 10.22 33.06 71.31
CA GLU A 375 9.24 33.57 72.30
C GLU A 375 8.48 32.47 73.10
N VAL A 376 8.92 31.21 73.08
CA VAL A 376 8.19 30.07 73.69
C VAL A 376 9.07 29.17 74.57
N GLU A 377 8.91 29.30 75.90
CA GLU A 377 9.30 28.36 76.98
C GLU A 377 8.25 28.51 78.13
N PRO A 378 7.87 27.47 78.91
CA PRO A 378 6.58 27.46 79.64
C PRO A 378 6.63 27.35 81.19
N VAL A 379 5.56 27.78 81.89
CA VAL A 379 5.27 27.54 83.33
C VAL A 379 3.74 27.58 83.61
N GLU A 380 3.25 26.77 84.55
CA GLU A 380 1.85 26.61 85.01
C GLU A 380 1.58 27.27 86.40
N ASP A 381 0.36 27.42 86.96
CA ASP A 381 -1.02 27.14 86.50
C ASP A 381 -1.93 28.38 86.84
N GLU A 382 -3.16 28.42 87.39
CA GLU A 382 -4.15 27.47 87.97
C GLU A 382 -5.59 27.98 87.72
N VAL A 383 -6.61 27.25 88.21
CA VAL A 383 -8.05 27.51 88.02
C VAL A 383 -8.60 28.59 89.00
N VAL A 384 -9.77 29.23 88.86
CA VAL A 384 -11.15 28.67 88.84
C VAL A 384 -12.18 29.69 88.30
N ALA A 385 -13.22 29.18 87.60
CA ALA A 385 -14.59 29.73 87.41
C ALA A 385 -14.96 30.78 86.32
N THR A 386 -15.83 30.29 85.41
CA THR A 386 -17.12 30.87 84.92
C THR A 386 -17.23 31.79 83.68
N LEU A 387 -17.96 31.24 82.68
CA LEU A 387 -18.94 31.86 81.77
C LEU A 387 -18.46 32.75 80.60
N GLY A 388 -18.56 32.20 79.37
CA GLY A 388 -18.48 32.93 78.09
C GLY A 388 -18.16 31.98 76.91
N PRO A 389 -19.00 31.84 75.88
CA PRO A 389 -18.86 30.73 74.90
C PRO A 389 -18.05 31.09 73.64
N SER A 390 -17.25 30.14 73.15
CA SER A 390 -16.80 30.09 71.74
C SER A 390 -16.27 28.70 71.37
N LYS A 391 -16.27 28.39 70.06
CA LYS A 391 -15.52 27.27 69.41
C LYS A 391 -15.96 25.83 69.80
N THR A 392 -15.71 24.78 68.99
CA THR A 392 -15.17 24.67 67.61
C THR A 392 -15.93 23.53 66.89
N VAL A 393 -16.10 23.57 65.56
CA VAL A 393 -15.36 22.72 64.60
C VAL A 393 -14.90 21.38 65.17
N GLU A 394 -15.56 20.30 64.77
CA GLU A 394 -14.90 19.06 64.36
C GLU A 394 -15.47 18.63 63.02
N ALA A 395 -14.65 18.00 62.18
CA ALA A 395 -15.04 17.38 60.93
C ALA A 395 -14.40 15.99 60.92
N GLU A 396 -15.23 14.94 60.98
CA GLU A 396 -14.76 13.56 60.83
C GLU A 396 -14.88 13.13 59.36
N THR A 397 -13.89 12.36 58.92
CA THR A 397 -13.93 11.57 57.69
C THR A 397 -15.05 10.50 57.82
N ASN A 398 -15.65 9.97 56.75
CA ASN A 398 -14.96 9.40 55.60
C ASN A 398 -15.85 9.20 54.35
N GLU A 399 -15.23 8.64 53.31
CA GLU A 399 -15.76 8.08 52.04
C GLU A 399 -17.17 7.44 52.10
N GLU A 400 -18.02 7.70 51.09
CA GLU A 400 -18.50 6.71 50.08
C GLU A 400 -19.49 7.32 49.05
N ALA A 401 -19.71 6.61 47.92
CA ALA A 401 -20.75 6.72 46.86
C ALA A 401 -21.43 8.09 46.55
N ALA A 402 -21.30 8.73 45.37
CA ALA A 402 -21.55 8.33 43.96
C ALA A 402 -23.00 8.53 43.42
N THR A 403 -23.10 8.83 42.12
CA THR A 403 -24.29 8.89 41.21
C THR A 403 -25.11 10.20 41.09
N LEU A 404 -25.67 10.40 39.87
CA LEU A 404 -26.62 11.43 39.38
C LEU A 404 -26.04 12.86 39.23
N GLU A 405 -25.69 13.35 38.03
CA GLU A 405 -26.56 13.74 36.87
C GLU A 405 -27.44 14.96 37.20
N GLU A 406 -27.03 16.20 36.87
CA GLU A 406 -27.25 16.93 35.59
C GLU A 406 -28.68 17.53 35.42
N PRO A 407 -28.94 18.57 34.58
CA PRO A 407 -28.06 19.19 33.57
C PRO A 407 -27.95 20.75 33.62
N PHE A 408 -27.13 21.29 32.71
CA PHE A 408 -27.20 22.60 32.00
C PHE A 408 -28.08 23.75 32.54
N GLU A 409 -27.47 24.95 32.67
CA GLU A 409 -27.81 26.07 31.77
C GLU A 409 -26.67 27.12 31.65
N ALA A 410 -26.80 28.04 30.69
CA ALA A 410 -25.70 28.78 30.07
C ALA A 410 -25.05 29.89 30.92
N HIS A 411 -23.79 30.21 30.59
CA HIS A 411 -23.45 31.59 30.22
C HIS A 411 -22.26 31.64 29.25
N GLU A 412 -22.54 32.05 28.01
CA GLU A 412 -21.52 32.40 27.02
C GLU A 412 -20.92 33.77 27.35
N TRP A 413 -19.58 33.88 27.37
CA TRP A 413 -18.92 35.01 26.72
C TRP A 413 -17.49 34.66 26.27
N LEU A 414 -17.26 35.05 25.03
CA LEU A 414 -16.05 35.01 24.21
C LEU A 414 -14.78 35.47 24.96
N VAL A 415 -13.69 34.69 24.87
CA VAL A 415 -12.55 34.82 23.92
C VAL A 415 -11.50 35.87 24.34
N GLU A 416 -10.32 35.36 24.68
CA GLU A 416 -9.03 35.63 24.00
C GLU A 416 -8.22 34.33 23.94
#